data_AF-A0A1S8TAD6-F1
#
_entry.id   AF-A0A1S8TAD6-F1
#
_cell.length_a   1.000
_cell.length_b   1.000
_cell.length_c   1.000
_cell.angle_alpha   90.00
_cell.angle_beta   90.00
_cell.angle_gamma   90.00
#
_symmetry.space_group_name_H-M   'P 1'
#
loop_
_entity.id
_entity.type
_entity.pdbx_description
1 polymer ?
#
loop_
_entity_poly.entity_id
_entity_poly.type
_entity_poly.pdbx_seq_one_letter_code
_entity_poly.pdbx_strand_id
1 'polypeptide(L)' 'MDVLKIDGVASKKENIIDGSYKLWSWGHMYTKGEATGLANEFIEFVTSSDNSSNIESLGFIPGAEMKVK' A
#
# COMPACT_ATOMS: atom_id res chain seq x y z
N MET A 1 5.03 -0.67 -24.63
CA MET A 1 5.87 0.20 -23.78
C MET A 1 6.42 -0.71 -22.70
N ASP A 2 7.74 -0.94 -22.69
CA ASP A 2 8.34 -1.79 -21.67
C ASP A 2 8.67 -0.95 -20.45
N VAL A 3 8.20 -1.38 -19.28
CA VAL A 3 8.50 -0.70 -18.01
C VAL A 3 9.97 -0.96 -17.67
N LEU A 4 10.72 0.12 -17.40
CA LEU A 4 12.13 0.02 -17.05
C LEU A 4 12.30 -0.76 -15.74
N LYS A 5 13.24 -1.70 -15.73
CA LYS A 5 13.66 -2.39 -14.52
C LYS A 5 14.66 -1.54 -13.75
N ILE A 6 14.59 -1.56 -12.43
CA ILE A 6 15.55 -0.89 -11.54
C ILE A 6 16.39 -1.97 -10.88
N ASP A 7 17.72 -1.85 -10.96
CA ASP A 7 18.67 -2.88 -10.51
C ASP A 7 18.38 -4.29 -11.10
N GLY A 8 17.80 -4.35 -12.31
CA GLY A 8 17.38 -5.60 -12.94
C GLY A 8 16.07 -6.20 -12.40
N VAL A 9 15.41 -5.56 -11.44
CA VAL A 9 14.15 -5.98 -10.82
C VAL A 9 12.97 -5.24 -11.46
N ALA A 10 11.90 -5.97 -11.79
CA ALA A 10 10.67 -5.41 -12.35
C ALA A 10 9.75 -4.88 -11.24
N SER A 11 8.94 -3.87 -11.55
CA SER A 11 7.94 -3.27 -10.64
C SER A 11 6.68 -4.13 -10.46
N LYS A 12 6.86 -5.42 -10.16
CA LYS A 12 5.75 -6.36 -9.91
C LYS A 12 5.31 -6.29 -8.45
N LYS A 13 4.04 -6.56 -8.17
CA LYS A 13 3.46 -6.58 -6.81
C LYS A 13 4.30 -7.45 -5.87
N GLU A 14 4.70 -8.63 -6.31
CA GLU A 14 5.46 -9.60 -5.50
C GLU A 14 6.84 -9.05 -5.12
N ASN A 15 7.52 -8.39 -6.07
CA ASN A 15 8.85 -7.81 -5.85
C ASN A 15 8.80 -6.57 -4.94
N ILE A 16 7.67 -5.87 -4.89
CA ILE A 16 7.47 -4.75 -3.96
C ILE A 16 7.20 -5.31 -2.55
N ILE A 17 6.32 -6.31 -2.46
CA ILE A 17 5.95 -6.97 -1.20
C ILE A 17 7.15 -7.58 -0.49
N ASP A 18 8.06 -8.23 -1.23
CA ASP A 18 9.26 -8.84 -0.67
C ASP A 18 10.44 -7.86 -0.48
N GLY A 19 10.32 -6.62 -0.99
CA GLY A 19 11.33 -5.58 -0.86
C GLY A 19 12.44 -5.61 -1.91
N SER A 20 12.44 -6.54 -2.86
CA SER A 20 13.44 -6.63 -3.92
C SER A 20 13.38 -5.44 -4.90
N TYR A 21 12.18 -4.92 -5.17
CA TYR A 21 12.00 -3.68 -5.91
C TYR A 21 12.03 -2.49 -4.95
N LYS A 22 13.07 -1.66 -5.02
CA LYS A 22 13.34 -0.59 -4.04
C LYS A 22 12.57 0.71 -4.27
N LEU A 23 11.96 0.90 -5.46
CA LEU A 23 11.27 2.16 -5.80
C LEU A 23 9.77 2.05 -5.48
N TRP A 24 9.39 2.30 -4.24
CA TRP A 24 8.00 2.39 -3.80
C TRP A 24 7.95 3.27 -2.54
N SER A 25 6.74 3.57 -2.07
CA SER A 25 6.56 4.29 -0.81
C SER A 25 5.23 3.91 -0.17
N TRP A 26 5.10 4.22 1.11
CA TRP A 26 3.87 4.04 1.86
C TRP A 26 2.86 5.14 1.55
N GLY A 27 1.60 4.76 1.38
CA GLY A 27 0.48 5.70 1.46
C GLY A 27 0.23 6.05 2.92
N HIS A 28 0.35 7.34 3.26
CA HIS A 28 0.14 7.80 4.63
C HIS A 28 -1.21 8.53 4.77
N MET A 29 -1.90 8.27 5.88
CA MET A 29 -3.07 9.02 6.33
C MET A 29 -2.72 9.74 7.63
N TYR A 30 -3.17 10.99 7.78
CA TYR A 30 -2.85 11.81 8.95
C TYR A 30 -4.10 12.47 9.51
N THR A 31 -4.22 12.47 10.83
CA THR A 31 -5.18 13.27 11.60
C THR A 31 -4.46 14.28 12.47
N LYS A 32 -5.12 15.41 12.77
CA LYS A 32 -4.60 16.34 13.77
C LYS A 32 -5.01 15.84 15.16
N GLY A 33 -4.07 15.18 15.85
CA GLY A 33 -4.36 14.48 17.10
C GLY A 33 -4.99 13.11 16.85
N GLU A 34 -5.55 12.52 17.90
CA GLU A 34 -6.20 11.20 17.84
C GLU A 34 -7.40 11.23 16.87
N ALA A 35 -7.53 10.18 16.05
CA ALA A 35 -8.65 10.04 15.14
C ALA A 35 -9.92 9.73 15.92
N THR A 36 -11.03 10.44 15.64
CA THR A 36 -12.31 10.23 16.31
C THR A 36 -13.47 10.27 15.32
N GLY A 37 -14.58 9.59 15.64
CA GLY A 37 -15.79 9.57 14.82
C GLY A 37 -15.51 9.08 13.39
N LEU A 38 -16.09 9.77 12.41
CA LEU A 38 -16.00 9.39 10.99
C LEU A 38 -14.55 9.29 10.46
N ALA A 39 -13.63 10.09 10.99
CA ALA A 39 -12.23 10.00 10.58
C ALA A 39 -11.61 8.67 11.00
N ASN A 40 -11.92 8.19 12.22
CA ASN A 40 -11.44 6.89 12.69
C ASN A 40 -12.09 5.75 11.91
N GLU A 41 -13.42 5.78 11.74
CA GLU A 41 -14.16 4.77 10.99
C GLU A 41 -13.65 4.63 9.55
N PHE A 42 -13.31 5.74 8.90
CA PHE A 42 -12.75 5.70 7.54
C PHE A 42 -11.36 5.07 7.51
N ILE A 43 -10.48 5.40 8.47
CA ILE A 43 -9.13 4.82 8.57
C ILE A 43 -9.22 3.31 8.82
N GLU A 44 -10.09 2.88 9.73
CA GLU A 44 -10.36 1.47 10.01
C GLU A 44 -10.87 0.75 8.76
N PHE A 45 -11.84 1.34 8.05
CA PHE A 45 -12.35 0.76 6.81
C PHE A 45 -11.27 0.60 5.74
N VAL A 46 -10.49 1.66 5.47
CA VAL A 46 -9.43 1.65 4.44
C VAL A 46 -8.37 0.60 4.74
N THR A 47 -8.05 0.38 6.01
CA THR A 47 -7.01 -0.57 6.46
C THR A 47 -7.54 -1.98 6.75
N SER A 48 -8.87 -2.18 6.70
CA SER A 48 -9.50 -3.47 6.93
C SER A 48 -9.33 -4.42 5.75
N SER A 49 -9.43 -5.73 6.01
CA SER A 49 -9.45 -6.76 4.97
C SER A 49 -10.61 -6.63 4.00
N ASP A 50 -11.72 -6.04 4.46
CA ASP A 50 -12.97 -5.94 3.70
C ASP A 50 -12.85 -4.97 2.52
N ASN A 51 -11.87 -4.06 2.56
CA ASN A 51 -11.61 -3.08 1.52
C ASN A 51 -10.41 -3.43 0.61
N SER A 52 -9.70 -4.53 0.88
CA SER A 52 -8.46 -4.89 0.15
C SER A 52 -8.65 -4.97 -1.38
N SER A 53 -9.77 -5.52 -1.85
CA SER A 53 -10.06 -5.61 -3.29
C SER A 53 -10.19 -4.24 -3.96
N ASN A 54 -10.77 -3.26 -3.26
CA ASN A 54 -10.85 -1.90 -3.76
C ASN A 54 -9.47 -1.24 -3.78
N ILE A 55 -8.66 -1.43 -2.74
CA ILE A 55 -7.28 -0.93 -2.68
C ILE A 55 -6.47 -1.44 -3.87
N GLU A 56 -6.57 -2.73 -4.18
CA GLU A 56 -5.90 -3.33 -5.35
C GLU A 56 -6.43 -2.77 -6.68
N SER A 57 -7.76 -2.60 -6.80
CA SER A 57 -8.36 -2.04 -8.02
C SER A 57 -7.90 -0.61 -8.31
N LEU A 58 -7.52 0.14 -7.27
CA LEU A 58 -6.95 1.48 -7.36
C LEU A 58 -5.44 1.49 -7.68
N GLY A 59 -4.82 0.31 -7.79
CA GLY A 59 -3.39 0.16 -8.10
C GLY A 59 -2.48 0.23 -6.87
N PHE A 60 -3.03 0.19 -5.65
CA PHE A 60 -2.25 0.12 -4.42
C PHE A 60 -2.02 -1.33 -3.99
N ILE A 61 -1.03 -1.52 -3.13
CA ILE A 61 -0.77 -2.79 -2.45
C ILE A 61 -1.28 -2.65 -1.01
N PRO A 62 -2.19 -3.53 -0.54
CA PRO A 62 -2.62 -3.53 0.85
C PRO A 62 -1.43 -3.64 1.80
N GLY A 63 -1.33 -2.72 2.76
CA GLY A 63 -0.18 -2.66 3.66
C GLY A 63 0.03 -3.93 4.49
N ALA A 64 -1.05 -4.66 4.79
CA ALA A 64 -1.02 -5.94 5.48
C ALA A 64 -0.29 -7.06 4.70
N GLU A 65 -0.11 -6.92 3.38
CA GLU A 65 0.62 -7.90 2.57
C GLU A 65 2.13 -7.67 2.56
N MET A 66 2.59 -6.46 2.89
CA MET A 66 4.00 -6.08 2.81
C MET A 66 4.85 -6.84 3.83
N LYS A 67 6.01 -7.38 3.39
CA LYS A 67 6.94 -8.15 4.25
C LYS A 67 8.15 -7.33 4.73
N VAL A 68 8.20 -6.08 4.32
CA VAL A 68 9.19 -5.07 4.68
C VAL A 68 8.66 -4.20 5.82
N LYS A 69 9.55 -3.70 6.68
CA LYS A 69 9.21 -2.85 7.83
C LYS A 69 9.60 -1.39 7.57
#